data_AF-A0A7S3STN1-F1
#
_entry.id   AF-A0A7S3STN1-F1
#
_cell.length_a   1.000
_cell.length_b   1.000
_cell.length_c   1.000
_cell.angle_alpha   90.00
_cell.angle_beta   90.00
_cell.angle_gamma   90.00
#
_symmetry.space_group_name_H-M   'P 1'
#
loop_
_entity.id
_entity.type
_entity.pdbx_description
1 polymer ?
#
loop_
_entity_poly.entity_id
_entity_poly.type
_entity_poly.pdbx_seq_one_letter_code
_entity_poly.pdbx_strand_id
1 'polypeptide(L)'
;GGGGGGGGGAGGGGGGAAAEDGGGDPLEVAPPSQLVPARWWLGGLGASALLCVAIVAPLFSIPAWQLLVSICLSCLLAVLGVRALGQTDLEPVSALGKLSQIAFAVLAPGHLVTNLVAGAIAEAGAMQAGDLMQDLKAGHLLGASPRAQFYAQLIGSSASVLVTVAAFNMYTSAYGCAGEAGWECEQFQAPVAHVWKDMAVLMQQGVAALPPSALAFAKAFALLGVALPLAEAAAGESALGRLLPSGIAFGIGMYVKPDWTLPRVAGSVLEWAWRRRSPRSHERHMLMAASGFVLGEGIASMVTLALKSLRG
;
A
#
# COMPACT_ATOMS: atom_id res chain seq x y z
N GLY A 1 10.03 10.29 -66.66
CA GLY A 1 9.46 9.14 -67.38
C GLY A 1 9.52 7.97 -66.44
N GLY A 2 8.42 7.30 -66.10
CA GLY A 2 7.54 6.59 -67.04
C GLY A 2 8.35 5.43 -67.62
N GLY A 3 8.12 4.16 -67.34
CA GLY A 3 6.95 3.43 -66.87
C GLY A 3 7.06 2.08 -67.60
N GLY A 4 7.09 0.96 -66.87
CA GLY A 4 7.20 -0.37 -67.45
C GLY A 4 6.45 -1.36 -66.57
N GLY A 5 5.40 -1.96 -67.09
CA GLY A 5 4.55 -2.90 -66.38
C GLY A 5 4.71 -4.34 -66.88
N GLY A 6 4.09 -5.26 -66.14
CA GLY A 6 3.38 -6.41 -66.72
C GLY A 6 3.85 -7.82 -66.34
N GLY A 7 3.10 -8.45 -65.42
CA GLY A 7 2.82 -9.90 -65.35
C GLY A 7 3.90 -10.80 -64.73
N GLY A 8 3.63 -11.82 -63.91
CA GLY A 8 2.40 -12.45 -63.43
C GLY A 8 2.73 -13.88 -62.95
N GLY A 9 2.07 -14.36 -61.89
CA GLY A 9 1.76 -15.79 -61.70
C GLY A 9 2.54 -16.61 -60.65
N ALA A 10 1.76 -17.13 -59.68
CA ALA A 10 1.92 -18.36 -58.87
C ALA A 10 3.13 -18.44 -57.90
N GLY A 11 3.03 -18.90 -56.65
CA GLY A 11 2.02 -19.71 -55.96
C GLY A 11 2.77 -20.72 -55.07
N GLY A 12 2.46 -20.75 -53.77
CA GLY A 12 3.05 -21.67 -52.77
C GLY A 12 3.65 -20.89 -51.59
N GLY A 13 3.04 -20.82 -50.41
CA GLY A 13 2.33 -21.86 -49.69
C GLY A 13 3.25 -22.42 -48.61
N GLY A 14 3.39 -21.70 -47.50
CA GLY A 14 4.15 -22.12 -46.32
C GLY A 14 3.64 -21.33 -45.12
N GLY A 15 2.74 -21.94 -44.37
CA GLY A 15 1.87 -21.30 -43.38
C GLY A 15 2.61 -20.53 -42.30
N GLY A 16 2.47 -19.21 -42.32
CA GLY A 16 2.49 -18.42 -41.10
C GLY A 16 1.19 -18.71 -40.36
N ALA A 17 1.28 -19.42 -39.24
CA ALA A 17 0.22 -19.44 -38.25
C ALA A 17 0.10 -18.01 -37.70
N ALA A 18 -0.73 -17.20 -38.35
CA ALA A 18 -1.32 -16.03 -37.74
C ALA A 18 -2.16 -16.57 -36.58
N ALA A 19 -1.58 -16.55 -35.38
CA ALA A 19 -2.36 -16.66 -34.16
C ALA A 19 -3.39 -15.54 -34.23
N GLU A 20 -4.66 -15.92 -34.20
CA GLU A 20 -5.77 -14.99 -34.11
C GLU A 20 -5.53 -14.07 -32.92
N ASP A 21 -5.28 -12.79 -33.18
CA ASP A 21 -5.31 -11.71 -32.21
C ASP A 21 -6.74 -11.59 -31.67
N GLY A 22 -7.06 -12.41 -30.68
CA GLY A 22 -8.27 -12.32 -29.91
C GLY A 22 -8.19 -11.11 -28.98
N GLY A 23 -8.70 -9.97 -29.45
CA GLY A 23 -9.20 -8.81 -28.68
C GLY A 23 -8.74 -8.66 -27.22
N GLY A 24 -7.43 -8.64 -26.98
CA GLY A 24 -6.84 -8.38 -25.68
C GLY A 24 -6.71 -6.88 -25.43
N ASP A 25 -6.82 -6.46 -24.17
CA ASP A 25 -6.47 -5.12 -23.76
C ASP A 25 -5.01 -4.84 -24.20
N PRO A 26 -4.72 -3.78 -24.97
CA PRO A 26 -3.36 -3.45 -25.40
C PRO A 26 -2.38 -3.23 -24.23
N LEU A 27 -2.87 -3.11 -22.99
CA LEU A 27 -2.07 -3.06 -21.76
C LEU A 27 -1.75 -4.45 -21.19
N GLU A 28 -2.45 -5.51 -21.60
CA GLU A 28 -2.36 -6.85 -21.03
C GLU A 28 -1.40 -7.73 -21.86
N VAL A 29 -0.13 -7.69 -21.47
CA VAL A 29 0.98 -8.36 -22.17
C VAL A 29 1.06 -9.87 -21.85
N ALA A 30 0.37 -10.34 -20.81
CA ALA A 30 0.39 -11.74 -20.40
C ALA A 30 -0.67 -12.57 -21.15
N PRO A 31 -0.33 -13.78 -21.64
CA PRO A 31 -1.30 -14.61 -22.36
C PRO A 31 -2.48 -15.00 -21.45
N PRO A 32 -3.71 -15.15 -21.98
CA PRO A 32 -4.91 -15.40 -21.17
C PRO A 32 -4.83 -16.62 -20.24
N SER A 33 -4.02 -17.62 -20.58
CA SER A 33 -3.79 -18.82 -19.75
C SER A 33 -3.03 -18.55 -18.45
N GLN A 34 -2.29 -17.44 -18.38
CA GLN A 34 -1.50 -17.02 -17.24
C GLN A 34 -2.20 -16.00 -16.35
N LEU A 35 -3.37 -15.50 -16.75
CA LEU A 35 -4.18 -14.58 -15.96
C LEU A 35 -4.85 -15.31 -14.80
N VAL A 36 -5.10 -14.57 -13.71
CA VAL A 36 -5.84 -15.09 -12.56
C VAL A 36 -7.34 -15.07 -12.89
N PRO A 37 -8.03 -16.22 -12.90
CA PRO A 37 -9.46 -16.26 -13.24
C PRO A 37 -10.30 -15.44 -12.27
N ALA A 38 -11.34 -14.78 -12.77
CA ALA A 38 -12.13 -13.88 -11.94
C ALA A 38 -12.76 -14.55 -10.70
N ARG A 39 -13.21 -15.78 -10.89
CA ARG A 39 -13.73 -16.66 -9.83
C ARG A 39 -12.75 -16.89 -8.67
N TRP A 40 -11.44 -16.87 -8.92
CA TRP A 40 -10.44 -17.11 -7.88
C TRP A 40 -10.29 -15.90 -6.98
N TRP A 41 -10.26 -14.69 -7.54
CA TRP A 41 -10.21 -13.48 -6.71
C TRP A 41 -11.53 -13.25 -5.98
N LEU A 42 -12.68 -13.47 -6.64
CA LEU A 42 -14.00 -13.36 -6.00
C LEU A 42 -14.18 -14.37 -4.86
N GLY A 43 -13.84 -15.64 -5.12
CA GLY A 43 -13.90 -16.69 -4.12
C GLY A 43 -12.90 -16.47 -2.99
N GLY A 44 -11.67 -16.04 -3.32
CA GLY A 44 -10.64 -15.72 -2.35
C GLY A 44 -11.02 -14.55 -1.44
N LEU A 45 -11.58 -13.48 -2.00
CA LEU A 45 -12.09 -12.33 -1.25
C LEU A 45 -13.24 -12.74 -0.32
N GLY A 46 -14.21 -13.54 -0.81
CA GLY A 46 -15.29 -14.05 0.02
C GLY A 46 -14.78 -14.93 1.15
N ALA A 47 -13.88 -15.87 0.85
CA ALA A 47 -13.30 -16.78 1.84
C ALA A 47 -12.45 -16.03 2.89
N SER A 48 -11.63 -15.07 2.47
CA SER A 48 -10.80 -14.28 3.39
C SER A 48 -11.65 -13.33 4.25
N ALA A 49 -12.72 -12.74 3.70
CA ALA A 49 -13.67 -11.94 4.46
C ALA A 49 -14.38 -12.79 5.52
N LEU A 50 -14.87 -13.98 5.16
CA LEU A 50 -15.50 -14.91 6.11
C LEU A 50 -14.53 -15.36 7.19
N LEU A 51 -13.29 -15.68 6.83
CA LEU A 51 -12.24 -16.06 7.78
C LEU A 51 -11.93 -14.91 8.75
N CYS A 52 -11.79 -13.69 8.23
CA CYS A 52 -11.60 -12.49 9.04
C CYS A 52 -12.74 -12.32 10.06
N VAL A 53 -13.99 -12.40 9.62
CA VAL A 53 -15.16 -12.30 10.50
C VAL A 53 -15.18 -13.43 11.54
N ALA A 54 -14.94 -14.68 11.12
CA ALA A 54 -14.97 -15.84 11.99
C ALA A 54 -13.91 -15.79 13.11
N ILE A 55 -12.75 -15.18 12.85
CA ILE A 55 -11.68 -15.02 13.83
C ILE A 55 -11.92 -13.78 14.72
N VAL A 56 -12.19 -12.64 14.11
CA VAL A 56 -12.20 -11.34 14.81
C VAL A 56 -13.47 -11.15 15.64
N ALA A 57 -14.63 -11.61 15.15
CA ALA A 57 -15.91 -11.45 15.86
C ALA A 57 -15.88 -12.05 17.28
N PRO A 58 -15.50 -13.33 17.49
CA PRO A 58 -15.43 -13.88 18.84
C PRO A 58 -14.25 -13.31 19.64
N LEU A 59 -13.12 -13.01 19.00
CA LEU A 59 -11.91 -12.52 19.69
C LEU A 59 -12.15 -11.17 20.39
N PHE A 60 -12.90 -10.27 19.75
CA PHE A 60 -13.16 -8.93 20.27
C PHE A 60 -14.63 -8.68 20.64
N SER A 61 -15.47 -9.72 20.60
CA SER A 61 -16.92 -9.62 20.83
C SER A 61 -17.61 -8.56 19.95
N ILE A 62 -17.22 -8.48 18.67
CA ILE A 62 -17.74 -7.53 17.70
C ILE A 62 -18.83 -8.21 16.84
N PRO A 63 -20.02 -7.59 16.68
CA PRO A 63 -21.04 -8.09 15.76
C PRO A 63 -20.51 -8.27 14.34
N ALA A 64 -20.78 -9.42 13.72
CA ALA A 64 -20.28 -9.76 12.38
C ALA A 64 -20.61 -8.70 11.31
N TRP A 65 -21.78 -8.08 11.38
CA TRP A 65 -22.19 -7.05 10.42
C TRP A 65 -21.28 -5.81 10.47
N GLN A 66 -20.75 -5.45 11.64
CA GLN A 66 -19.83 -4.32 11.79
C GLN A 66 -18.50 -4.62 11.10
N LEU A 67 -18.00 -5.86 11.22
CA LEU A 67 -16.80 -6.30 10.52
C LEU A 67 -17.00 -6.33 9.00
N LEU A 68 -18.17 -6.79 8.53
CA LEU A 68 -18.51 -6.76 7.10
C LEU A 68 -18.54 -5.32 6.56
N VAL A 69 -19.13 -4.37 7.29
CA VAL A 69 -19.11 -2.95 6.91
C VAL A 69 -17.67 -2.42 6.86
N SER A 70 -16.81 -2.81 7.80
CA SER A 70 -15.40 -2.44 7.80
C SER A 70 -14.64 -2.99 6.59
N ILE A 71 -14.95 -4.22 6.17
CA ILE A 71 -14.37 -4.83 4.96
C ILE A 71 -14.87 -4.11 3.70
N CYS A 72 -16.16 -3.78 3.61
CA CYS A 72 -16.67 -3.00 2.49
C CYS A 72 -16.01 -1.61 2.42
N LEU A 73 -15.82 -0.96 3.57
CA LEU A 73 -15.13 0.32 3.66
C LEU A 73 -13.66 0.19 3.23
N SER A 74 -12.98 -0.91 3.58
CA SER A 74 -11.61 -1.17 3.15
C SER A 74 -11.50 -1.21 1.63
N CYS A 75 -12.45 -1.82 0.91
CA CYS A 75 -12.47 -1.83 -0.55
C CYS A 75 -12.59 -0.42 -1.15
N LEU A 76 -13.36 0.48 -0.53
CA LEU A 76 -13.46 1.87 -0.97
C LEU A 76 -12.18 2.66 -0.70
N LEU A 77 -11.61 2.46 0.49
CA LEU A 77 -10.37 3.11 0.91
C LEU A 77 -9.16 2.61 0.11
N ALA A 78 -9.17 1.35 -0.32
CA ALA A 78 -8.16 0.77 -1.22
C ALA A 78 -8.01 1.59 -2.50
N VAL A 79 -9.12 2.08 -3.10
CA VAL A 79 -9.04 2.92 -4.31
C VAL A 79 -8.28 4.22 -4.03
N LEU A 80 -8.50 4.82 -2.86
CA LEU A 80 -7.79 6.04 -2.44
C LEU A 80 -6.31 5.74 -2.17
N GLY A 81 -6.02 4.65 -1.47
CA GLY A 81 -4.66 4.20 -1.15
C GLY A 81 -3.84 3.90 -2.38
N VAL A 82 -4.38 3.07 -3.29
CA VAL A 82 -3.76 2.70 -4.56
C VAL A 82 -3.51 3.93 -5.46
N ARG A 83 -4.44 4.88 -5.49
CA ARG A 83 -4.24 6.13 -6.24
C ARG A 83 -3.13 6.98 -5.65
N ALA A 84 -3.11 7.13 -4.32
CA ALA A 84 -2.06 7.86 -3.64
C ALA A 84 -0.69 7.21 -3.89
N LEU A 85 -0.62 5.89 -3.73
CA LEU A 85 0.55 5.08 -4.03
C LEU A 85 1.02 5.26 -5.47
N GLY A 86 0.11 5.24 -6.45
CA GLY A 86 0.44 5.45 -7.85
C GLY A 86 0.98 6.84 -8.18
N GLN A 87 0.60 7.88 -7.42
CA GLN A 87 1.06 9.26 -7.64
C GLN A 87 2.33 9.60 -6.86
N THR A 88 2.52 9.03 -5.66
CA THR A 88 3.57 9.48 -4.73
C THR A 88 4.51 8.37 -4.29
N ASP A 89 4.33 7.14 -4.77
CA ASP A 89 5.07 5.95 -4.31
C ASP A 89 4.97 5.76 -2.78
N LEU A 90 3.81 6.14 -2.23
CA LEU A 90 3.52 6.06 -0.81
C LEU A 90 2.03 5.92 -0.56
N GLU A 91 1.66 4.88 0.18
CA GLU A 91 0.30 4.67 0.63
C GLU A 91 0.10 5.20 2.06
N PRO A 92 -0.82 6.16 2.31
CA PRO A 92 -1.05 6.72 3.63
C PRO A 92 -1.96 5.81 4.50
N VAL A 93 -1.54 4.56 4.71
CA VAL A 93 -2.32 3.47 5.34
C VAL A 93 -2.95 3.87 6.68
N SER A 94 -2.16 4.49 7.55
CA SER A 94 -2.58 4.94 8.88
C SER A 94 -3.65 6.04 8.83
N ALA A 95 -3.65 6.88 7.77
CA ALA A 95 -4.70 7.88 7.58
C ALA A 95 -5.99 7.24 7.06
N LEU A 96 -5.88 6.25 6.16
CA LEU A 96 -7.03 5.48 5.67
C LEU A 96 -7.73 4.73 6.81
N GLY A 97 -6.96 4.11 7.72
CA GLY A 97 -7.50 3.49 8.92
C GLY A 97 -8.29 4.46 9.82
N LYS A 98 -7.81 5.71 9.95
CA LYS A 98 -8.51 6.75 10.72
C LYS A 98 -9.80 7.23 10.06
N LEU A 99 -9.92 7.18 8.72
CA LEU A 99 -11.19 7.43 8.04
C LEU A 99 -12.23 6.37 8.43
N SER A 100 -11.81 5.11 8.58
CA SER A 100 -12.66 4.06 9.14
C SER A 100 -13.03 4.33 10.60
N GLN A 101 -12.07 4.77 11.43
CA GLN A 101 -12.39 5.17 12.82
C GLN A 101 -13.44 6.29 12.89
N ILE A 102 -13.41 7.26 11.96
CA ILE A 102 -14.44 8.31 11.87
C ILE A 102 -15.81 7.72 11.50
N ALA A 103 -15.87 6.81 10.52
CA ALA A 103 -17.12 6.13 10.15
C ALA A 103 -17.68 5.31 11.33
N PHE A 104 -16.82 4.58 12.04
CA PHE A 104 -17.21 3.76 13.19
C PHE A 104 -17.52 4.57 14.46
N ALA A 105 -17.14 5.84 14.52
CA ALA A 105 -17.64 6.75 15.55
C ALA A 105 -19.17 6.90 15.50
N VAL A 106 -19.74 6.84 14.29
CA VAL A 106 -21.18 6.94 14.04
C VAL A 106 -21.86 5.56 14.08
N LEU A 107 -21.21 4.54 13.51
CA LEU A 107 -21.80 3.18 13.41
C LEU A 107 -21.75 2.38 14.71
N ALA A 108 -20.78 2.66 15.58
CA ALA A 108 -20.60 1.97 16.85
C ALA A 108 -20.19 2.95 17.96
N PRO A 109 -21.05 3.95 18.28
CA PRO A 109 -20.74 4.97 19.26
C PRO A 109 -20.51 4.33 20.64
N GLY A 110 -19.49 4.80 21.36
CA GLY A 110 -19.15 4.25 22.67
C GLY A 110 -18.29 2.98 22.65
N HIS A 111 -18.12 2.31 21.50
CA HIS A 111 -17.37 1.05 21.40
C HIS A 111 -15.92 1.26 20.91
N LEU A 112 -15.02 1.59 21.83
CA LEU A 112 -13.61 1.89 21.54
C LEU A 112 -12.87 0.73 20.84
N VAL A 113 -13.03 -0.50 21.33
CA VAL A 113 -12.39 -1.68 20.73
C VAL A 113 -12.90 -1.92 19.31
N THR A 114 -14.21 -1.85 19.09
CA THR A 114 -14.81 -1.96 17.77
C THR A 114 -14.25 -0.91 16.81
N ASN A 115 -14.15 0.35 17.26
CA ASN A 115 -13.61 1.45 16.47
C ASN A 115 -12.16 1.16 16.02
N LEU A 116 -11.32 0.73 16.96
CA LEU A 116 -9.91 0.43 16.70
C LEU A 116 -9.76 -0.76 15.73
N VAL A 117 -10.50 -1.85 15.97
CA VAL A 117 -10.45 -3.07 15.16
C VAL A 117 -10.98 -2.83 13.74
N ALA A 118 -12.07 -2.06 13.59
CA ALA A 118 -12.58 -1.67 12.28
C ALA A 118 -11.61 -0.75 11.54
N GLY A 119 -10.92 0.15 12.25
CA GLY A 119 -9.82 0.93 11.68
C GLY A 119 -8.72 0.03 11.14
N ALA A 120 -8.28 -0.97 11.92
CA ALA A 120 -7.21 -1.88 11.55
C ALA A 120 -7.57 -2.79 10.36
N ILE A 121 -8.80 -3.31 10.30
CA ILE A 121 -9.28 -4.10 9.14
C ILE A 121 -9.30 -3.24 7.88
N ALA A 122 -9.78 -2.00 7.99
CA ALA A 122 -9.85 -1.08 6.86
C ALA A 122 -8.46 -0.71 6.34
N GLU A 123 -7.53 -0.40 7.23
CA GLU A 123 -6.13 -0.15 6.91
C GLU A 123 -5.48 -1.37 6.24
N ALA A 124 -5.59 -2.55 6.85
CA ALA A 124 -4.98 -3.77 6.32
C ALA A 124 -5.51 -4.11 4.92
N GLY A 125 -6.81 -3.95 4.69
CA GLY A 125 -7.41 -4.19 3.37
C GLY A 125 -6.93 -3.20 2.31
N ALA A 126 -6.82 -1.91 2.65
CA ALA A 126 -6.30 -0.90 1.75
C ALA A 126 -4.82 -1.14 1.41
N MET A 127 -3.98 -1.34 2.45
CA MET A 127 -2.55 -1.60 2.31
C MET A 127 -2.27 -2.79 1.39
N GLN A 128 -3.01 -3.89 1.57
CA GLN A 128 -2.84 -5.08 0.74
C GLN A 128 -3.17 -4.81 -0.74
N ALA A 129 -4.11 -3.90 -1.04
CA ALA A 129 -4.38 -3.53 -2.42
C ALA A 129 -3.23 -2.71 -3.03
N GLY A 130 -2.60 -1.84 -2.25
CA GLY A 130 -1.41 -1.10 -2.67
C GLY A 130 -0.21 -2.00 -2.93
N ASP A 131 0.12 -2.86 -1.95
CA ASP A 131 1.19 -3.85 -2.05
C ASP A 131 0.98 -4.76 -3.29
N LEU A 132 -0.25 -5.26 -3.48
CA LEU A 132 -0.60 -6.09 -4.63
C LEU A 132 -0.43 -5.34 -5.96
N MET A 133 -0.79 -4.05 -6.03
CA MET A 133 -0.56 -3.26 -7.24
C MET A 133 0.94 -3.16 -7.56
N GLN A 134 1.77 -2.88 -6.56
CA GLN A 134 3.23 -2.78 -6.74
C GLN A 134 3.83 -4.12 -7.15
N ASP A 135 3.42 -5.21 -6.51
CA ASP A 135 3.82 -6.56 -6.85
C ASP A 135 3.44 -6.88 -8.31
N LEU A 136 2.20 -6.64 -8.72
CA LEU A 136 1.73 -6.91 -10.08
C LEU A 136 2.48 -6.06 -11.10
N LYS A 137 2.81 -4.81 -10.76
CA LYS A 137 3.64 -3.95 -11.60
C LYS A 137 5.05 -4.52 -11.76
N ALA A 138 5.68 -4.94 -10.66
CA ALA A 138 7.00 -5.55 -10.68
C ALA A 138 7.00 -6.86 -11.49
N GLY A 139 6.03 -7.73 -11.26
CA GLY A 139 5.84 -8.97 -12.02
C GLY A 139 5.66 -8.70 -13.51
N HIS A 140 4.84 -7.72 -13.87
CA HIS A 140 4.65 -7.29 -15.26
C HIS A 140 5.97 -6.78 -15.89
N LEU A 141 6.75 -5.96 -15.19
CA LEU A 141 8.04 -5.47 -15.67
C LEU A 141 9.08 -6.59 -15.86
N LEU A 142 8.99 -7.66 -15.07
CA LEU A 142 9.86 -8.84 -15.16
C LEU A 142 9.35 -9.91 -16.14
N GLY A 143 8.17 -9.71 -16.73
CA GLY A 143 7.52 -10.72 -17.58
C GLY A 143 7.09 -11.98 -16.81
N ALA A 144 6.87 -11.87 -15.50
CA ALA A 144 6.43 -12.98 -14.66
C ALA A 144 4.95 -13.30 -14.92
N SER A 145 4.59 -14.59 -14.78
CA SER A 145 3.20 -15.03 -14.90
C SER A 145 2.36 -14.52 -13.72
N PRO A 146 1.26 -13.77 -13.94
CA PRO A 146 0.40 -13.27 -12.87
C PRO A 146 -0.17 -14.39 -11.99
N ARG A 147 -0.51 -15.53 -12.59
CA ARG A 147 -0.99 -16.70 -11.86
C ARG A 147 0.09 -17.35 -10.99
N ALA A 148 1.34 -17.42 -11.46
CA ALA A 148 2.43 -17.90 -10.63
C ALA A 148 2.69 -16.96 -9.44
N GLN A 149 2.61 -15.65 -9.69
CA GLN A 149 2.72 -14.63 -8.66
C GLN A 149 1.60 -14.74 -7.61
N PHE A 150 0.36 -14.96 -8.04
CA PHE A 150 -0.77 -15.20 -7.13
C PHE A 150 -0.52 -16.38 -6.19
N TYR A 151 -0.01 -17.51 -6.70
CA TYR A 151 0.36 -18.65 -5.86
C TYR A 151 1.52 -18.32 -4.90
N ALA A 152 2.53 -17.61 -5.39
CA ALA A 152 3.66 -17.18 -4.56
C ALA A 152 3.20 -16.28 -3.40
N GLN A 153 2.27 -15.36 -3.67
CA GLN A 153 1.65 -14.51 -2.64
C GLN A 153 0.87 -15.34 -1.62
N LEU A 154 0.03 -16.28 -2.04
CA LEU A 154 -0.70 -17.16 -1.11
C LEU A 154 0.24 -17.96 -0.19
N ILE A 155 1.32 -18.53 -0.76
CA ILE A 155 2.32 -19.28 0.01
C ILE A 155 3.07 -18.35 0.96
N GLY A 156 3.53 -17.20 0.44
CA GLY A 156 4.29 -16.20 1.19
C GLY A 156 3.48 -15.62 2.36
N SER A 157 2.24 -15.21 2.12
CA SER A 157 1.32 -14.71 3.16
C SER A 157 1.00 -15.77 4.20
N SER A 158 0.86 -17.04 3.81
CA SER A 158 0.60 -18.13 4.76
C SER A 158 1.83 -18.40 5.65
N ALA A 159 3.02 -18.43 5.06
CA ALA A 159 4.28 -18.61 5.79
C ALA A 159 4.60 -17.41 6.69
N SER A 160 4.27 -16.19 6.24
CA SER A 160 4.55 -14.96 6.99
C SER A 160 3.78 -14.88 8.30
N VAL A 161 2.60 -15.50 8.41
CA VAL A 161 1.86 -15.58 9.68
C VAL A 161 2.73 -16.22 10.77
N LEU A 162 3.35 -17.36 10.47
CA LEU A 162 4.19 -18.08 11.44
C LEU A 162 5.45 -17.28 11.81
N VAL A 163 6.12 -16.72 10.79
CA VAL A 163 7.33 -15.93 10.97
C VAL A 163 7.06 -14.66 11.78
N THR A 164 5.99 -13.93 11.45
CA THR A 164 5.61 -12.69 12.14
C THR A 164 5.21 -12.96 13.59
N VAL A 165 4.45 -14.02 13.88
CA VAL A 165 4.10 -14.41 15.25
C VAL A 165 5.36 -14.79 16.05
N ALA A 166 6.26 -15.56 15.46
CA ALA A 166 7.53 -15.92 16.10
C ALA A 166 8.40 -14.69 16.38
N ALA A 167 8.54 -13.78 15.40
CA ALA A 167 9.28 -12.54 15.54
C ALA A 167 8.66 -11.62 16.61
N PHE A 168 7.33 -11.49 16.64
CA PHE A 168 6.62 -10.71 17.65
C PHE A 168 6.84 -11.25 19.06
N ASN A 169 6.72 -12.56 19.25
CA ASN A 169 6.97 -13.20 20.54
C ASN A 169 8.44 -13.05 20.97
N MET A 170 9.39 -13.24 20.06
CA MET A 170 10.82 -13.05 20.34
C MET A 170 11.12 -11.61 20.73
N TYR A 171 10.53 -10.64 20.04
CA TYR A 171 10.71 -9.22 20.33
C TYR A 171 10.14 -8.85 21.71
N THR A 172 8.90 -9.28 21.99
CA THR A 172 8.24 -8.99 23.26
C THR A 172 8.94 -9.67 24.44
N SER A 173 9.46 -10.89 24.28
CA SER A 173 10.25 -11.56 25.31
C SER A 173 11.63 -10.93 25.51
N ALA A 174 12.35 -10.61 24.43
CA ALA A 174 13.72 -10.08 24.51
C ALA A 174 13.78 -8.67 25.12
N TYR A 175 12.72 -7.89 24.96
CA TYR A 175 12.65 -6.51 25.47
C TYR A 175 11.75 -6.37 26.70
N GLY A 176 11.23 -7.47 27.26
CA GLY A 176 10.39 -7.44 28.46
C GLY A 176 9.08 -6.65 28.27
N CYS A 177 8.60 -6.53 27.03
CA CYS A 177 7.45 -5.71 26.65
C CYS A 177 6.09 -6.31 27.04
N ALA A 178 6.07 -7.56 27.51
CA ALA A 178 4.86 -8.27 27.90
C ALA A 178 5.03 -8.74 29.35
N GLY A 179 4.55 -7.93 30.29
CA GLY A 179 4.60 -8.21 31.73
C GLY A 179 3.37 -7.69 32.48
N GLU A 180 3.31 -7.94 33.78
CA GLU A 180 2.19 -7.53 34.65
C GLU A 180 1.94 -6.01 34.70
N ALA A 181 2.92 -5.20 34.28
CA ALA A 181 2.85 -3.74 34.23
C ALA A 181 2.26 -3.18 32.91
N GLY A 182 1.98 -4.02 31.91
CA GLY A 182 1.38 -3.60 30.63
C GLY A 182 2.23 -3.93 29.39
N TRP A 183 1.89 -3.28 28.27
CA TRP A 183 2.50 -3.49 26.95
C TRP A 183 3.52 -2.40 26.57
N GLU A 184 3.99 -1.62 27.53
CA GLU A 184 4.92 -0.51 27.28
C GLU A 184 6.37 -1.01 27.37
N CYS A 185 7.10 -0.95 26.26
CA CYS A 185 8.54 -1.20 26.26
C CYS A 185 9.28 0.10 26.60
N GLU A 186 10.05 0.13 27.68
CA GLU A 186 10.88 1.30 28.02
C GLU A 186 11.89 1.63 26.90
N GLN A 187 12.36 0.61 26.17
CA GLN A 187 13.28 0.77 25.04
C GLN A 187 12.59 1.10 23.70
N PHE A 188 11.28 0.82 23.57
CA PHE A 188 10.55 0.97 22.31
C PHE A 188 9.16 1.56 22.55
N GLN A 189 9.08 2.88 22.42
CA GLN A 189 7.80 3.57 22.39
C GLN A 189 7.01 3.13 21.16
N ALA A 190 5.69 2.98 21.30
CA ALA A 190 4.77 2.68 20.21
C ALA A 190 3.97 3.94 19.81
N PRO A 191 4.61 5.00 19.27
CA PRO A 191 3.98 6.30 19.08
C PRO A 191 2.77 6.22 18.14
N VAL A 192 2.82 5.35 17.12
CA VAL A 192 1.69 5.17 16.19
C VAL A 192 0.50 4.55 16.91
N ALA A 193 0.72 3.57 17.81
CA ALA A 193 -0.36 2.96 18.59
C ALA A 193 -1.05 3.98 19.50
N HIS A 194 -0.29 4.89 20.12
CA HIS A 194 -0.86 5.99 20.91
C HIS A 194 -1.74 6.90 20.05
N VAL A 195 -1.27 7.32 18.87
CA VAL A 195 -2.07 8.16 17.95
C VAL A 195 -3.38 7.46 17.54
N TRP A 196 -3.34 6.15 17.32
CA TRP A 196 -4.51 5.34 16.98
C TRP A 196 -5.51 5.22 18.14
N LYS A 197 -5.00 4.99 19.35
CA LYS A 197 -5.82 4.98 20.58
C LYS A 197 -6.44 6.34 20.83
N ASP A 198 -5.66 7.41 20.75
CA ASP A 198 -6.12 8.78 20.99
C ASP A 198 -7.20 9.17 19.98
N MET A 199 -7.07 8.74 18.72
CA MET A 199 -8.12 8.91 17.73
C MET A 199 -9.40 8.16 18.12
N ALA A 200 -9.30 6.90 18.56
CA ALA A 200 -10.47 6.13 19.01
C ALA A 200 -11.15 6.75 20.24
N VAL A 201 -10.36 7.23 21.22
CA VAL A 201 -10.85 7.95 22.40
C VAL A 201 -11.53 9.25 21.99
N LEU A 202 -10.92 10.02 21.07
CA LEU A 202 -11.49 11.25 20.55
C LEU A 202 -12.84 11.01 19.85
N MET A 203 -12.93 9.96 19.04
CA MET A 203 -14.19 9.57 18.38
C MET A 203 -15.29 9.18 19.38
N GLN A 204 -14.91 8.68 20.57
CA GLN A 204 -15.85 8.34 21.63
C GLN A 204 -16.30 9.57 22.44
N GLN A 205 -15.36 10.43 22.84
CA GLN A 205 -15.64 11.63 23.65
C GLN A 205 -16.25 12.76 22.81
N GLY A 206 -16.16 12.65 21.49
CA GLY A 206 -16.66 13.62 20.54
C GLY A 206 -15.68 14.78 20.30
N VAL A 207 -16.02 15.59 19.30
CA VAL A 207 -15.18 16.72 18.83
C VAL A 207 -14.91 17.78 19.89
N ALA A 208 -15.69 17.78 20.98
CA ALA A 208 -15.51 18.67 22.12
C ALA A 208 -14.28 18.34 22.99
N ALA A 209 -13.74 17.12 22.88
CA ALA A 209 -12.50 16.73 23.55
C ALA A 209 -11.24 17.26 22.85
N LEU A 210 -11.37 17.86 21.66
CA LEU A 210 -10.23 18.48 20.97
C LEU A 210 -9.77 19.75 21.69
N PRO A 211 -8.45 20.03 21.69
CA PRO A 211 -7.94 21.35 22.03
C PRO A 211 -8.63 22.47 21.23
N PRO A 212 -8.85 23.66 21.80
CA PRO A 212 -9.64 24.72 21.16
C PRO A 212 -9.19 25.10 19.73
N SER A 213 -7.89 25.03 19.46
CA SER A 213 -7.29 25.36 18.16
C SER A 213 -7.27 24.18 17.18
N ALA A 214 -7.40 22.93 17.63
CA ALA A 214 -7.25 21.76 16.80
C ALA A 214 -8.40 21.62 15.77
N LEU A 215 -9.63 21.96 16.16
CA LEU A 215 -10.76 21.93 15.24
C LEU A 215 -10.66 23.02 14.15
N ALA A 216 -10.16 24.20 14.51
CA ALA A 216 -9.93 25.27 13.54
C ALA A 216 -8.85 24.86 12.52
N PHE A 217 -7.77 24.25 13.00
CA PHE A 217 -6.72 23.70 12.15
C PHE A 217 -7.25 22.59 11.23
N ALA A 218 -7.99 21.62 11.77
CA ALA A 218 -8.59 20.54 10.99
C ALA A 218 -9.50 21.07 9.88
N LYS A 219 -10.34 22.09 10.18
CA LYS A 219 -11.18 22.75 9.17
C LYS A 219 -10.36 23.46 8.10
N ALA A 220 -9.31 24.18 8.48
CA ALA A 220 -8.42 24.86 7.53
C ALA A 220 -7.71 23.87 6.59
N PHE A 221 -7.20 22.76 7.13
CA PHE A 221 -6.54 21.73 6.33
C PHE A 221 -7.51 20.89 5.51
N ALA A 222 -8.75 20.68 5.97
CA ALA A 222 -9.80 20.10 5.15
C ALA A 222 -10.14 21.00 3.96
N LEU A 223 -10.24 22.32 4.16
CA LEU A 223 -10.44 23.29 3.09
C LEU A 223 -9.28 23.29 2.10
N LEU A 224 -8.02 23.30 2.58
CA LEU A 224 -6.84 23.18 1.72
C LEU A 224 -6.81 21.87 0.94
N GLY A 225 -7.17 20.76 1.59
CA GLY A 225 -7.24 19.43 0.98
C GLY A 225 -8.30 19.32 -0.13
N VAL A 226 -9.31 20.18 -0.13
CA VAL A 226 -10.29 20.30 -1.23
C VAL A 226 -9.83 21.33 -2.26
N ALA A 227 -9.36 22.50 -1.80
CA ALA A 227 -9.00 23.62 -2.67
C ALA A 227 -7.81 23.28 -3.58
N LEU A 228 -6.79 22.58 -3.07
CA LEU A 228 -5.57 22.31 -3.84
C LEU A 228 -5.82 21.32 -4.99
N PRO A 229 -6.47 20.16 -4.82
CA PRO A 229 -6.86 19.29 -5.94
C PRO A 229 -7.82 19.95 -6.94
N LEU A 230 -8.75 20.78 -6.47
CA LEU A 230 -9.65 21.52 -7.37
C LEU A 230 -8.90 22.58 -8.18
N ALA A 231 -7.95 23.27 -7.57
CA ALA A 231 -7.08 24.23 -8.25
C ALA A 231 -6.16 23.53 -9.27
N GLU A 232 -5.59 22.38 -8.91
CA GLU A 232 -4.82 21.51 -9.82
C GLU A 232 -5.66 21.08 -11.02
N ALA A 233 -6.88 20.59 -10.77
CA ALA A 233 -7.82 20.18 -11.81
C ALA A 233 -8.25 21.34 -12.72
N ALA A 234 -8.48 22.53 -12.17
CA ALA A 234 -8.87 23.72 -12.93
C ALA A 234 -7.70 24.34 -13.72
N ALA A 235 -6.47 24.29 -13.19
CA ALA A 235 -5.30 24.85 -13.84
C ALA A 235 -4.77 24.00 -15.01
N GLY A 236 -5.07 22.70 -15.03
CA GLY A 236 -4.66 21.79 -16.12
C GLY A 236 -3.14 21.83 -16.37
N GLU A 237 -2.73 21.76 -17.64
CA GLU A 237 -1.30 21.78 -18.03
C GLU A 237 -0.68 23.19 -18.13
N SER A 238 -1.39 24.22 -17.66
CA SER A 238 -0.90 25.60 -17.67
C SER A 238 0.41 25.75 -16.88
N ALA A 239 1.15 26.83 -17.12
CA ALA A 239 2.37 27.12 -16.36
C ALA A 239 2.12 27.18 -14.84
N LEU A 240 0.93 27.61 -14.43
CA LEU A 240 0.48 27.60 -13.04
C LEU A 240 0.19 26.17 -12.54
N GLY A 241 -0.46 25.34 -13.35
CA GLY A 241 -0.74 23.93 -13.01
C GLY A 241 0.53 23.11 -12.77
N ARG A 242 1.62 23.40 -13.51
CA ARG A 242 2.93 22.76 -13.29
C ARG A 242 3.65 23.22 -12.02
N LEU A 243 3.27 24.37 -11.46
CA LEU A 243 3.84 24.93 -10.23
C LEU A 243 3.05 24.51 -8.98
N LEU A 244 1.76 24.21 -9.14
CA LEU A 244 0.93 23.76 -8.02
C LEU A 244 1.38 22.38 -7.55
N PRO A 245 1.63 22.20 -6.23
CA PRO A 245 1.94 20.88 -5.69
C PRO A 245 0.71 19.99 -5.77
N SER A 246 0.91 18.71 -6.09
CA SER A 246 -0.16 17.72 -6.01
C SER A 246 -0.74 17.69 -4.60
N GLY A 247 -2.06 17.79 -4.47
CA GLY A 247 -2.72 17.81 -3.16
C GLY A 247 -2.45 16.54 -2.34
N ILE A 248 -2.36 15.39 -3.01
CA ILE A 248 -2.03 14.10 -2.38
C ILE A 248 -0.58 14.10 -1.89
N ALA A 249 0.37 14.56 -2.72
CA ALA A 249 1.78 14.65 -2.32
C ALA A 249 1.99 15.62 -1.15
N PHE A 250 1.28 16.75 -1.14
CA PHE A 250 1.32 17.71 -0.03
C PHE A 250 0.80 17.10 1.27
N GLY A 251 -0.37 16.44 1.23
CA GLY A 251 -0.94 15.78 2.41
C GLY A 251 -0.04 14.67 2.96
N ILE A 252 0.57 13.88 2.08
CA ILE A 252 1.53 12.84 2.45
C ILE A 252 2.79 13.46 3.06
N GLY A 253 3.33 14.52 2.48
CA GLY A 253 4.51 15.21 3.02
C GLY A 253 4.32 15.76 4.44
N MET A 254 3.09 16.14 4.80
CA MET A 254 2.76 16.53 6.17
C MET A 254 2.70 15.36 7.15
N TYR A 255 2.38 14.16 6.65
CA TYR A 255 2.20 12.95 7.45
C TYR A 255 3.52 12.22 7.73
N VAL A 256 4.44 12.22 6.76
CA VAL A 256 5.67 11.43 6.81
C VAL A 256 6.74 12.11 7.64
N LYS A 257 7.43 11.33 8.49
CA LYS A 257 8.49 11.84 9.35
C LYS A 257 9.79 12.13 8.59
N PRO A 258 10.64 13.05 9.09
CA PRO A 258 11.91 13.39 8.45
C PRO A 258 12.91 12.23 8.34
N ASP A 259 12.97 11.33 9.33
CA ASP A 259 13.83 10.15 9.33
C ASP A 259 13.56 9.21 8.14
N TRP A 260 12.31 9.17 7.66
CA TRP A 260 11.92 8.40 6.48
C TRP A 260 12.03 9.20 5.18
N THR A 261 11.83 10.52 5.24
CA THR A 261 11.85 11.41 4.07
C THR A 261 13.27 11.76 3.63
N LEU A 262 14.17 12.07 4.57
CA LEU A 262 15.53 12.53 4.26
C LEU A 262 16.37 11.47 3.52
N PRO A 263 16.36 10.17 3.88
CA PRO A 263 17.07 9.15 3.12
C PRO A 263 16.55 9.01 1.69
N ARG A 264 15.23 9.13 1.47
CA ARG A 264 14.62 9.11 0.14
C ARG A 264 15.07 10.29 -0.71
N VAL A 265 15.12 11.49 -0.13
CA VAL A 265 15.66 12.68 -0.80
C VAL A 265 17.13 12.45 -1.17
N ALA A 266 17.95 11.98 -0.22
CA ALA A 266 19.36 11.67 -0.50
C ALA A 266 19.52 10.64 -1.62
N GLY A 267 18.74 9.55 -1.58
CA GLY A 267 18.69 8.53 -2.63
C GLY A 267 18.29 9.11 -3.99
N SER A 268 17.27 9.98 -4.03
CA SER A 268 16.82 10.65 -5.27
C SER A 268 17.87 11.59 -5.85
N VAL A 269 18.62 12.32 -5.01
CA VAL A 269 19.71 13.20 -5.44
C VAL A 269 20.88 12.37 -6.00
N LEU A 270 21.20 11.24 -5.36
CA LEU A 270 22.21 10.30 -5.84
C LEU A 270 21.81 9.67 -7.18
N GLU A 271 20.57 9.21 -7.30
CA GLU A 271 19.99 8.67 -8.53
C GLU A 271 20.04 9.71 -9.66
N TRP A 272 19.63 10.95 -9.38
CA TRP A 272 19.65 12.04 -10.35
C TRP A 272 21.07 12.38 -10.81
N ALA A 273 22.03 12.42 -9.88
CA ALA A 273 23.43 12.67 -10.18
C ALA A 273 24.04 11.52 -11.01
N TRP A 274 23.70 10.27 -10.70
CA TRP A 274 24.12 9.10 -11.47
C TRP A 274 23.52 9.11 -12.88
N ARG A 275 22.21 9.35 -13.00
CA ARG A 275 21.51 9.46 -14.29
C ARG A 275 22.13 10.52 -15.20
N ARG A 276 22.53 11.68 -14.64
CA ARG A 276 23.20 12.74 -15.41
C ARG A 276 24.63 12.41 -15.79
N ARG A 277 25.39 11.70 -14.95
CA ARG A 277 26.81 11.39 -15.20
C ARG A 277 27.02 10.16 -16.08
N SER A 278 26.19 9.13 -15.95
CA SER A 278 26.35 7.86 -16.69
C SER A 278 24.99 7.20 -16.97
N PRO A 279 24.27 7.65 -18.02
CA PRO A 279 22.96 7.12 -18.38
C PRO A 279 22.96 5.62 -18.66
N ARG A 280 23.96 5.13 -19.42
CA ARG A 280 24.07 3.70 -19.78
C ARG A 280 24.30 2.79 -18.56
N SER A 281 25.00 3.28 -17.55
CA SER A 281 25.23 2.52 -16.32
C SER A 281 23.97 2.52 -15.45
N HIS A 282 23.31 3.68 -15.35
CA HIS A 282 22.05 3.84 -14.63
C HIS A 282 20.97 2.89 -15.15
N GLU A 283 20.71 2.87 -16.46
CA GLU A 283 19.69 2.00 -17.08
C GLU A 283 19.89 0.51 -16.76
N ARG A 284 21.14 0.08 -16.61
CA ARG A 284 21.47 -1.34 -16.36
C ARG A 284 21.48 -1.72 -14.89
N HIS A 285 21.93 -0.82 -14.00
CA HIS A 285 22.26 -1.19 -12.62
C HIS A 285 21.42 -0.49 -11.56
N MET A 286 20.64 0.54 -11.90
CA MET A 286 19.87 1.32 -10.92
C MET A 286 18.93 0.42 -10.10
N LEU A 287 18.17 -0.46 -10.76
CA LEU A 287 17.24 -1.35 -10.09
C LEU A 287 17.95 -2.33 -9.13
N MET A 288 19.09 -2.90 -9.57
CA MET A 288 19.89 -3.80 -8.74
C MET A 288 20.49 -3.08 -7.53
N ALA A 289 21.03 -1.88 -7.72
CA ALA A 289 21.60 -1.08 -6.64
C ALA A 289 20.53 -0.67 -5.61
N ALA A 290 19.39 -0.15 -6.07
CA ALA A 290 18.27 0.22 -5.20
C ALA A 290 17.76 -0.97 -4.38
N SER A 291 17.54 -2.12 -5.04
CA SER A 291 17.11 -3.36 -4.37
C SER A 291 18.13 -3.83 -3.33
N GLY A 292 19.44 -3.69 -3.61
CA GLY A 292 20.50 -4.02 -2.68
C GLY A 292 20.52 -3.15 -1.42
N PHE A 293 20.26 -1.83 -1.54
CA PHE A 293 20.15 -0.95 -0.38
C PHE A 293 18.96 -1.32 0.51
N VAL A 294 17.79 -1.57 -0.09
CA VAL A 294 16.57 -1.97 0.64
C VAL A 294 16.78 -3.31 1.35
N LEU A 295 17.30 -4.31 0.65
CA LEU A 295 17.59 -5.63 1.23
C LEU A 295 18.66 -5.54 2.34
N GLY A 296 19.69 -4.73 2.11
CA GLY A 296 20.80 -4.55 3.06
C GLY A 296 20.34 -3.97 4.40
N GLU A 297 19.45 -2.99 4.38
CA GLU A 297 18.85 -2.42 5.59
C GLU A 297 18.04 -3.47 6.37
N GLY A 298 17.22 -4.26 5.66
CA GLY A 298 16.42 -5.34 6.27
C GLY A 298 17.29 -6.41 6.93
N ILE A 299 18.32 -6.90 6.24
CA ILE A 299 19.24 -7.92 6.77
C ILE A 299 20.03 -7.37 7.97
N ALA A 300 20.57 -6.15 7.87
CA ALA A 300 21.33 -5.53 8.96
C ALA A 300 20.48 -5.37 10.24
N SER A 301 19.19 -5.03 10.06
CA SER A 301 18.22 -4.94 11.16
C SER A 301 17.97 -6.29 11.84
N MET A 302 17.77 -7.36 11.05
CA MET A 302 17.60 -8.71 11.60
C MET A 302 18.85 -9.21 12.33
N VAL A 303 20.04 -8.99 11.77
CA VAL A 303 21.31 -9.39 12.40
C VAL A 303 21.51 -8.64 13.72
N THR A 304 21.25 -7.35 13.75
CA THR A 304 21.36 -6.53 14.96
C THR A 304 20.38 -7.00 16.04
N LEU A 305 19.15 -7.35 15.66
CA LEU A 305 18.15 -7.92 16.58
C LEU A 305 18.61 -9.27 17.15
N ALA A 306 19.09 -10.18 16.31
CA ALA A 306 19.60 -11.47 16.74
C ALA A 306 20.79 -11.35 17.69
N LEU A 307 21.76 -10.48 17.37
CA LEU A 307 22.92 -10.22 18.22
C LEU A 307 22.53 -9.62 19.58
N LYS A 308 21.50 -8.78 19.64
CA LYS A 308 21.00 -8.23 20.89
C LYS A 308 20.26 -9.28 21.71
N SER A 309 19.45 -10.12 21.07
CA SER A 309 18.74 -11.23 21.73
C SER A 309 19.67 -12.32 22.29
N LEU A 310 20.89 -12.47 21.75
CA LEU A 310 21.90 -13.39 22.26
C LEU A 310 22.74 -12.81 23.42
N ARG A 311 22.64 -11.49 23.66
CA ARG A 311 23.40 -10.77 24.69
C ARG A 311 22.56 -10.39 25.92
N GLY A 312 21.23 -10.46 25.81
CA GLY A 312 20.29 -10.31 26.92
C GLY A 312 19.88 -11.66 27.47
#